data_AF-A0A9W7CXV5-F1
#
_entry.id   AF-A0A9W7CXV5-F1
#
_cell.length_a   1.000
_cell.length_b   1.000
_cell.length_c   1.000
_cell.angle_alpha   90.00
_cell.angle_beta   90.00
_cell.angle_gamma   90.00
#
_symmetry.space_group_name_H-M   'P 1'
#
loop_
_entity.id
_entity.type
_entity.pdbx_description
1 polymer ?
#
loop_
_entity_poly.entity_id
_entity_poly.type
_entity_poly.pdbx_seq_one_letter_code
_entity_poly.pdbx_strand_id
1 'polypeptide(L)'
;MPPKPRVSDEERGRIQGLHEAGWSNRAIARRVGRSDQTVARIVAPKAPTGPKKLGPPPVMSDREVRLVVRKAATGDFSASQIKDLASSAASLRTVQSVLASVDWLQYAKMDNTL
;
A
#
# COMPACT_ATOMS: atom_id res chain seq x y z
N MET A 1 17.12 7.28 19.26
CA MET A 1 17.55 5.93 18.86
C MET A 1 16.82 5.52 17.61
N PRO A 2 17.49 4.96 16.59
CA PRO A 2 16.80 4.44 15.41
C PRO A 2 15.89 3.25 15.79
N PRO A 3 14.77 3.04 15.07
CA PRO A 3 13.90 1.90 15.30
C PRO A 3 14.69 0.60 15.11
N LYS A 4 14.47 -0.38 16.00
CA LYS A 4 15.09 -1.70 15.85
C LYS A 4 14.66 -2.33 14.52
N PRO A 5 15.59 -2.99 13.80
CA PRO A 5 15.27 -3.62 12.52
C PRO A 5 14.20 -4.70 12.69
N ARG A 6 13.47 -4.99 11.60
CA ARG A 6 12.50 -6.08 11.57
C ARG A 6 13.20 -7.41 11.91
N VAL A 7 12.47 -8.31 12.56
CA VAL A 7 12.98 -9.65 12.87
C VAL A 7 13.12 -10.41 11.55
N SER A 8 14.32 -10.91 11.25
CA SER A 8 14.55 -11.73 10.06
C SER A 8 13.97 -13.12 10.22
N ASP A 9 13.72 -13.83 9.12
CA ASP A 9 13.17 -15.19 9.20
C ASP A 9 14.12 -16.16 9.90
N GLU A 10 15.43 -16.01 9.71
CA GLU A 10 16.46 -16.76 10.46
C GLU A 10 16.39 -16.51 11.97
N GLU A 11 16.14 -15.26 12.37
CA GLU A 11 15.99 -14.89 13.78
C GLU A 11 14.70 -15.47 14.36
N ARG A 12 13.61 -15.49 13.60
CA ARG A 12 12.34 -16.14 13.99
C ARG A 12 12.55 -17.64 14.20
N GLY A 13 13.23 -18.31 13.27
CA GLY A 13 13.56 -19.74 13.40
C GLY A 13 14.38 -20.06 14.65
N ARG A 14 15.40 -19.24 14.94
CA ARG A 14 16.19 -19.39 16.18
C ARG A 14 15.36 -19.23 17.46
N ILE A 15 14.45 -18.24 17.48
CA ILE A 15 13.55 -18.02 18.62
C ILE A 15 12.63 -19.23 18.82
N GLN A 16 12.09 -19.76 17.73
CA GLN A 16 11.18 -20.90 17.78
C GLN A 16 11.89 -22.18 18.23
N GLY A 17 13.07 -22.48 17.71
CA GLY A 17 13.86 -23.63 18.14
C GLY A 17 14.28 -23.56 19.62
N LEU A 18 14.64 -22.38 20.14
CA LEU A 18 14.96 -22.22 21.56
C LEU A 18 13.72 -22.42 22.45
N HIS A 19 12.56 -21.96 21.99
CA HIS A 19 11.31 -22.17 22.71
C HIS A 19 10.92 -23.66 22.73
N GLU A 20 11.05 -24.37 21.60
CA GLU A 20 10.85 -25.83 21.51
C GLU A 20 11.82 -26.60 22.40
N ALA A 21 13.05 -26.10 22.59
CA ALA A 21 14.02 -26.62 23.55
C ALA A 21 13.70 -26.28 25.03
N GLY A 22 12.53 -25.68 25.32
CA GLY A 22 12.06 -25.39 26.67
C GLY A 22 12.64 -24.13 27.32
N TRP A 23 13.30 -23.25 26.56
CA TRP A 23 13.82 -22.01 27.12
C TRP A 23 12.69 -21.02 27.44
N SER A 24 12.80 -20.32 28.57
CA SER A 24 11.86 -19.25 28.90
C SER A 24 11.99 -18.04 27.96
N ASN A 25 10.88 -17.34 27.69
CA ASN A 25 10.87 -16.16 26.82
C ASN A 25 11.92 -15.11 27.22
N ARG A 26 12.09 -14.89 28.53
CA ARG A 26 13.11 -13.96 29.07
C ARG A 26 14.53 -14.41 28.75
N ALA A 27 14.82 -15.71 28.82
CA ALA A 27 16.14 -16.25 28.48
C ALA A 27 16.41 -16.14 26.98
N ILE A 28 15.42 -16.43 26.15
CA ILE A 28 15.49 -16.26 24.68
C ILE A 28 15.72 -14.79 24.32
N ALA A 29 14.96 -13.87 24.95
CA ALA A 29 15.08 -12.44 24.73
C ALA A 29 16.50 -11.93 25.00
N ARG A 30 17.11 -12.35 26.13
CA ARG A 30 18.52 -12.03 26.43
C ARG A 30 19.48 -12.65 25.41
N ARG A 31 19.23 -13.90 25.00
CA ARG A 31 20.10 -14.64 24.07
C ARG A 31 20.11 -14.06 22.65
N VAL A 32 18.97 -13.55 22.20
CA VAL A 32 18.74 -13.02 20.84
C VAL A 32 18.87 -11.48 20.80
N GLY A 33 18.86 -10.81 21.94
CA GLY A 33 18.96 -9.34 22.03
C GLY A 33 17.65 -8.60 21.72
N ARG A 34 16.51 -9.30 21.83
CA ARG A 34 15.16 -8.78 21.56
C ARG A 34 14.38 -8.55 22.85
N SER A 35 13.26 -7.83 22.75
CA SER A 35 12.36 -7.68 23.88
C SER A 35 11.58 -8.97 24.12
N ASP A 36 11.22 -9.22 25.38
CA ASP A 36 10.38 -10.34 25.79
C ASP A 36 9.04 -10.37 25.03
N GLN A 37 8.43 -9.19 24.82
CA GLN A 37 7.23 -9.06 23.99
C GLN A 37 7.42 -9.49 22.53
N THR A 38 8.61 -9.28 21.95
CA THR A 38 8.88 -9.71 20.58
C THR A 38 8.95 -11.22 20.50
N VAL A 39 9.61 -11.86 21.48
CA VAL A 39 9.67 -13.31 21.61
C VAL A 39 8.27 -13.89 21.79
N ALA A 40 7.48 -13.34 22.71
CA ALA A 40 6.11 -13.78 22.95
C ALA A 40 5.23 -13.71 21.69
N ARG A 41 5.34 -12.64 20.87
CA ARG A 41 4.59 -12.52 19.61
C ARG A 41 5.00 -13.55 18.55
N ILE A 42 6.24 -14.03 18.58
CA ILE A 42 6.75 -15.03 17.63
C ILE A 42 6.31 -16.43 18.06
N VAL A 43 6.47 -16.74 19.34
CA VAL A 43 6.13 -18.04 19.93
C VAL A 43 4.63 -18.28 19.97
N ALA A 44 3.86 -17.27 20.39
CA ALA A 44 2.41 -17.34 20.54
C ALA A 44 1.77 -16.19 19.73
N PRO A 45 1.73 -16.31 18.39
CA PRO A 45 1.15 -15.26 17.55
C PRO A 45 -0.34 -15.12 17.88
N LYS A 46 -0.75 -13.89 18.22
CA LYS A 46 -2.17 -13.59 18.38
C LYS A 46 -2.86 -13.75 17.04
N ALA A 47 -4.01 -14.41 17.02
CA ALA A 47 -4.86 -14.48 15.83
C ALA A 47 -5.14 -13.07 15.30
N PRO A 48 -5.13 -12.86 13.97
CA PRO A 48 -5.42 -11.55 13.41
C PRO A 48 -6.83 -11.13 13.85
N THR A 49 -6.92 -10.00 14.55
CA THR A 49 -8.19 -9.47 15.08
C THR A 49 -9.12 -8.89 14.00
N GLY A 50 -8.77 -9.01 12.73
CA GLY A 50 -9.55 -8.49 11.60
C GLY A 50 -8.78 -8.53 10.29
N PRO A 51 -9.44 -8.12 9.19
CA PRO A 51 -8.79 -7.99 7.89
C PRO A 51 -7.62 -6.99 7.97
N LYS A 52 -6.60 -7.20 7.11
CA LYS A 52 -5.49 -6.25 6.98
C LYS A 52 -6.07 -4.86 6.72
N LYS A 53 -5.54 -3.84 7.40
CA LYS A 53 -5.89 -2.45 7.11
C LYS A 53 -5.62 -2.19 5.64
N LEU A 54 -6.67 -1.97 4.85
CA LEU A 54 -6.53 -1.43 3.51
C LEU A 54 -5.94 -0.02 3.64
N GLY A 55 -5.23 0.42 2.60
CA GLY A 55 -4.70 1.77 2.54
C GLY A 55 -5.81 2.83 2.63
N PRO A 56 -5.45 4.12 2.62
CA PRO A 56 -6.42 5.20 2.54
C PRO A 56 -7.39 4.96 1.37
N PRO A 57 -8.67 5.38 1.50
CA PRO A 57 -9.60 5.30 0.40
C PRO A 57 -9.05 6.10 -0.80
N PRO A 58 -9.34 5.65 -2.04
CA PRO A 58 -8.95 6.41 -3.22
C PRO A 58 -9.60 7.80 -3.21
N VAL A 59 -8.87 8.78 -3.74
CA VAL A 59 -9.34 10.18 -3.84
C VAL A 59 -10.54 10.32 -4.77
N MET A 60 -10.65 9.43 -5.75
CA MET A 60 -11.77 9.37 -6.69
C MET A 60 -12.65 8.16 -6.41
N SER A 61 -13.95 8.38 -6.49
CA SER A 61 -14.95 7.33 -6.53
C SER A 61 -14.93 6.56 -7.86
N ASP A 62 -15.45 5.33 -7.87
CA ASP A 62 -15.58 4.52 -9.08
C ASP A 62 -16.43 5.19 -10.17
N ARG A 63 -17.34 6.09 -9.79
CA ARG A 63 -18.14 6.87 -10.73
C ARG A 63 -17.30 7.92 -11.44
N GLU A 64 -16.47 8.65 -10.69
CA GLU A 64 -15.57 9.66 -11.25
C GLU A 64 -14.52 9.00 -12.14
N VAL A 65 -13.95 7.87 -11.72
CA VAL A 65 -13.00 7.10 -12.55
C VAL A 65 -13.64 6.71 -13.88
N ARG A 66 -14.86 6.16 -13.88
CA ARG A 66 -15.58 5.83 -15.11
C ARG A 66 -15.87 7.04 -16.00
N LEU A 67 -16.20 8.19 -15.40
CA LEU A 67 -16.45 9.42 -16.15
C LEU A 67 -15.16 9.92 -16.82
N VAL A 68 -14.05 9.94 -16.09
CA VAL A 68 -12.72 10.32 -16.60
C VAL A 68 -12.31 9.44 -17.77
N VAL A 69 -12.40 8.11 -17.62
CA VAL A 69 -12.03 7.16 -18.68
C VAL A 69 -12.93 7.31 -19.90
N ARG A 70 -14.24 7.50 -19.71
CA ARG A 70 -15.19 7.70 -20.82
C ARG A 70 -14.91 8.99 -21.60
N LYS A 71 -14.56 10.08 -20.91
CA LYS A 71 -14.23 11.36 -21.55
C LYS A 71 -12.89 11.31 -22.27
N ALA A 72 -11.90 10.63 -21.70
CA ALA A 72 -10.62 10.41 -22.38
C ALA A 72 -10.80 9.58 -23.67
N ALA A 73 -11.69 8.59 -23.65
CA ALA A 73 -11.96 7.74 -24.81
C ALA A 73 -12.56 8.48 -26.01
N THR A 74 -13.17 9.67 -25.83
CA THR A 74 -13.66 10.46 -26.97
C THR A 74 -12.52 11.19 -27.69
N GLY A 75 -11.39 11.42 -27.02
CA GLY A 75 -10.23 12.11 -27.59
C GLY A 75 -10.37 13.64 -27.69
N ASP A 76 -11.52 14.20 -27.32
CA ASP A 76 -11.80 15.64 -27.49
C ASP A 76 -11.27 16.52 -26.35
N PHE A 77 -10.84 15.91 -25.24
CA PHE A 77 -10.52 16.62 -24.01
C PHE A 77 -9.11 16.29 -23.51
N SER A 78 -8.39 17.34 -23.09
CA SER A 78 -7.12 17.18 -22.37
C SER A 78 -7.36 16.69 -20.94
N ALA A 79 -6.33 16.14 -20.30
CA ALA A 79 -6.42 15.67 -18.92
C ALA A 79 -6.84 16.78 -17.92
N SER A 80 -6.48 18.05 -18.20
CA SER A 80 -6.92 19.18 -17.37
C SER A 80 -8.40 19.47 -17.57
N GLN A 81 -8.89 19.49 -18.82
CA GLN A 81 -10.31 19.67 -19.11
C GLN A 81 -11.16 18.53 -18.52
N ILE A 82 -10.67 17.29 -18.58
CA ILE A 82 -11.33 16.13 -17.98
C ILE A 82 -11.44 16.26 -16.46
N LYS A 83 -10.38 16.75 -15.79
CA LYS A 83 -10.40 17.03 -14.35
C LYS A 83 -11.50 18.04 -14.00
N ASP A 84 -11.58 19.13 -14.74
CA ASP A 84 -12.54 20.21 -14.50
C ASP A 84 -13.98 19.72 -14.74
N LEU A 85 -14.21 18.96 -15.83
CA LEU A 85 -15.49 18.34 -16.15
C LEU A 85 -15.95 17.28 -15.15
N ALA A 86 -15.01 16.53 -14.57
CA ALA A 86 -15.31 15.54 -13.54
C ALA A 86 -15.58 16.18 -12.17
N SER A 87 -15.30 17.49 -12.00
CA SER A 87 -15.34 18.21 -10.71
C SER A 87 -14.71 17.41 -9.55
N SER A 88 -13.67 16.64 -9.86
CA SER A 88 -13.03 15.80 -8.87
C SER A 88 -12.16 16.68 -7.97
N ALA A 89 -12.18 16.43 -6.65
CA ALA A 89 -11.18 17.00 -5.72
C ALA A 89 -9.75 16.48 -5.99
N ALA A 90 -9.60 15.54 -6.93
CA ALA A 90 -8.35 14.90 -7.29
C ALA A 90 -7.39 15.84 -8.03
N SER A 91 -6.08 15.62 -7.85
CA SER A 91 -5.06 16.36 -8.59
C SER A 91 -5.03 15.96 -10.07
N LEU A 92 -4.48 16.82 -10.93
CA LEU A 92 -4.24 16.49 -12.34
C LEU A 92 -3.40 15.21 -12.49
N ARG A 93 -2.41 15.04 -11.61
CA ARG A 93 -1.56 13.84 -11.61
C ARG A 93 -2.33 12.57 -11.29
N THR A 94 -3.35 12.66 -10.43
CA THR A 94 -4.25 11.55 -10.09
C THR A 94 -5.08 11.14 -11.31
N VAL A 95 -5.68 12.11 -12.01
CA VAL A 95 -6.41 11.87 -13.27
C VAL A 95 -5.50 11.22 -14.31
N GLN A 96 -4.30 11.75 -14.52
CA GLN A 96 -3.31 11.15 -15.43
C GLN A 96 -2.91 9.74 -15.01
N SER A 97 -2.75 9.47 -13.71
CA SER A 97 -2.43 8.13 -13.21
C SER A 97 -3.54 7.13 -13.48
N VAL A 98 -4.80 7.56 -13.35
CA VAL A 98 -5.96 6.74 -13.70
C VAL A 98 -5.95 6.44 -15.20
N LEU A 99 -5.77 7.45 -16.05
CA LEU A 99 -5.72 7.25 -17.50
C LEU A 99 -4.55 6.35 -17.93
N ALA A 100 -3.38 6.51 -17.32
CA ALA A 100 -2.20 5.68 -17.60
C ALA A 100 -2.35 4.21 -17.14
N SER A 101 -3.26 3.93 -16.21
CA SER A 101 -3.57 2.56 -15.77
C SER A 101 -4.52 1.80 -16.70
N VAL A 102 -5.05 2.47 -17.74
CA VAL A 102 -5.98 1.87 -18.69
C VAL A 102 -5.20 1.35 -19.90
N ASP A 103 -5.15 0.03 -20.05
CA ASP A 103 -4.28 -0.65 -21.05
C ASP A 103 -4.56 -0.24 -22.51
N TRP A 104 -5.78 0.18 -22.82
CA TRP A 104 -6.21 0.54 -24.18
C TRP A 104 -6.17 2.05 -24.47
N LEU A 105 -5.86 2.90 -23.48
CA LEU A 105 -5.67 4.33 -23.70
C LEU A 105 -4.21 4.62 -24.02
N GLN A 106 -3.97 5.31 -25.13
CA GLN A 106 -2.64 5.79 -25.49
C GLN A 106 -2.53 7.29 -25.23
N TYR A 107 -1.39 7.70 -24.70
CA TYR A 107 -1.10 9.12 -24.54
C TYR A 107 -0.82 9.75 -25.91
N ALA A 108 -1.61 10.75 -26.27
CA ALA A 108 -1.37 11.63 -27.39
C ALA A 108 -1.26 13.07 -26.88
N LYS A 109 -0.27 13.80 -27.39
CA LYS A 109 -0.14 15.23 -27.11
C LYS A 109 -1.16 15.98 -27.98
N MET A 110 -2.01 16.79 -27.35
CA MET A 110 -2.89 17.68 -28.10
C MET A 110 -2.10 18.87 -28.66
N ASP A 111 -2.31 19.17 -29.94
CA ASP A 111 -1.81 20.38 -30.57
C ASP A 111 -2.78 21.52 -30.25
N ASN A 112 -2.42 22.35 -29.27
CA ASN A 112 -3.17 23.56 -28.96
C ASN A 112 -2.87 24.62 -30.02
N THR A 113 -3.63 24.63 -31.11
CA THR A 113 -3.71 25.79 -32.01
C THR A 113 -4.47 26.89 -31.26
N LEU A 114 -3.74 27.93 -30.84
CA LEU A 114 -4.29 29.14 -30.21
C LEU A 114 -5.17 29.93 -31.17
#